data_AF-A0A144UFG9-F1
#
_entry.id   AF-A0A144UFG9-F1
#
_cell.length_a   1.000
_cell.length_b   1.000
_cell.length_c   1.000
_cell.angle_alpha   90.00
_cell.angle_beta   90.00
_cell.angle_gamma   90.00
#
_symmetry.space_group_name_H-M   'P 1'
#
loop_
_entity.id
_entity.type
_entity.pdbx_description
1 polymer ?
#
loop_
_entity_poly.entity_id
_entity_poly.type
_entity_poly.pdbx_seq_one_letter_code
_entity_poly.pdbx_strand_id
1 'polypeptide(L)'
;MIKWPWKTNEAGRNMALPWDEALAIPVLANLLPEEQSKLIQLAERFLQQKRLVPLQGFELDPLKNSRIALLFCLPVLELGIEWLDGFHEVLIYPAPFIVDDEWEDDIGLVHNQRMVQSGQSWQQGPIILNWLDIQDSFDASGFNLIIHEVAHKLDTRNGDRASGVPLIPLREVAGWEHDLHAAMENIQDEIDLVGESAASIDAYAATDPAECFAVLSEYFFSAPELFAPRFPALWQRFCQFYQQDPLQRLRQSEDAASTSSHPFH
;
A
#
# COMPACT_ATOMS: atom_id res chain seq x y z
N MET A 1 -0.96 7.68 -32.54
CA MET A 1 -1.31 6.25 -32.42
C MET A 1 -0.03 5.43 -32.54
N ILE A 2 0.63 5.16 -31.41
CA ILE A 2 1.81 4.29 -31.40
C ILE A 2 1.31 2.88 -31.08
N LYS A 3 1.32 2.00 -32.08
CA LYS A 3 1.03 0.58 -31.90
C LYS A 3 2.29 -0.11 -31.40
N TRP A 4 2.30 -0.56 -30.15
CA TRP A 4 3.41 -1.34 -29.62
C TRP A 4 3.22 -2.84 -29.90
N PRO A 5 4.19 -3.55 -30.48
CA PRO A 5 4.11 -4.98 -30.71
C PRO A 5 4.73 -5.73 -29.52
N TRP A 6 3.90 -6.39 -28.70
CA TRP A 6 4.41 -7.30 -27.67
C TRP A 6 4.03 -8.74 -28.02
N LYS A 7 5.05 -9.58 -28.23
CA LYS A 7 4.91 -11.03 -28.22
C LYS A 7 4.52 -11.47 -26.81
N THR A 8 3.39 -12.15 -26.70
CA THR A 8 2.95 -12.86 -25.50
C THR A 8 3.94 -13.97 -25.18
N ASN A 9 4.75 -13.78 -24.13
CA ASN A 9 5.53 -14.89 -23.58
C ASN A 9 4.63 -15.66 -22.60
N GLU A 10 3.87 -16.62 -23.12
CA GLU A 10 3.01 -17.55 -22.33
C GLU A 10 3.83 -18.62 -21.56
N ALA A 11 5.13 -18.44 -21.40
CA ALA A 11 6.06 -19.50 -20.99
C ALA A 11 6.17 -19.76 -19.47
N GLY A 12 5.27 -19.24 -18.63
CA GLY A 12 5.40 -19.33 -17.15
C GLY A 12 4.32 -20.11 -16.40
N ARG A 13 3.26 -20.57 -17.05
CA ARG A 13 2.01 -21.00 -16.37
C ARG A 13 2.04 -22.32 -15.58
N ASN A 14 3.19 -22.97 -15.37
CA ASN A 14 3.24 -24.34 -14.84
C ASN A 14 4.31 -24.64 -13.78
N MET A 15 4.90 -23.61 -13.15
CA MET A 15 5.68 -23.82 -11.92
C MET A 15 4.80 -23.52 -10.71
N ALA A 16 4.80 -24.43 -9.72
CA ALA A 16 4.20 -24.16 -8.43
C ALA A 16 4.88 -22.92 -7.83
N LEU A 17 4.07 -21.93 -7.44
CA LEU A 17 4.56 -20.71 -6.84
C LEU A 17 5.05 -20.98 -5.41
N PRO A 18 6.17 -20.37 -4.97
CA PRO A 18 6.79 -20.66 -3.67
C PRO A 18 6.09 -19.90 -2.53
N TRP A 19 4.82 -20.19 -2.28
CA TRP A 19 3.98 -19.42 -1.35
C TRP A 19 4.51 -19.39 0.09
N ASP A 20 5.02 -20.52 0.60
CA ASP A 20 5.58 -20.58 1.97
C ASP A 20 6.81 -19.66 2.12
N GLU A 21 7.68 -19.62 1.10
CA GLU A 21 8.86 -18.73 1.08
C GLU A 21 8.46 -17.27 0.83
N ALA A 22 7.38 -17.05 0.08
CA ALA A 22 6.85 -15.71 -0.19
C ALA A 22 6.24 -15.08 1.08
N LEU A 23 5.56 -15.88 1.92
CA LEU A 23 5.02 -15.44 3.20
C LEU A 23 6.10 -15.12 4.25
N ALA A 24 7.31 -15.68 4.11
CA ALA A 24 8.41 -15.50 5.04
C ALA A 24 9.11 -14.12 4.88
N ILE A 25 8.35 -13.04 5.07
CA ILE A 25 8.82 -11.65 5.11
C ILE A 25 8.25 -10.92 6.34
N PRO A 26 8.98 -9.95 6.93
CA PRO A 26 8.59 -9.32 8.20
C PRO A 26 7.16 -8.78 8.26
N VAL A 27 6.71 -8.05 7.23
CA VAL A 27 5.36 -7.46 7.20
C VAL A 27 4.22 -8.49 7.24
N LEU A 28 4.49 -9.74 6.84
CA LEU A 28 3.52 -10.85 6.84
C LEU A 28 3.73 -11.82 8.01
N ALA A 29 4.78 -11.65 8.83
CA ALA A 29 5.20 -12.62 9.83
C ALA A 29 4.16 -12.87 10.93
N ASN A 30 3.30 -11.89 11.21
CA ASN A 30 2.29 -11.97 12.27
C ASN A 30 0.93 -12.51 11.79
N LEU A 31 0.76 -12.81 10.50
CA LEU A 31 -0.50 -13.38 9.99
C LEU A 31 -0.77 -14.74 10.61
N LEU A 32 -2.00 -14.96 11.06
CA LEU A 32 -2.46 -16.26 11.53
C LEU A 32 -2.49 -17.27 10.37
N PRO A 33 -2.37 -18.59 10.61
CA PRO A 33 -2.36 -19.60 9.54
C PRO A 33 -3.58 -19.55 8.61
N GLU A 34 -4.75 -19.21 9.15
CA GLU A 34 -5.98 -19.03 8.37
C GLU A 34 -5.91 -17.80 7.47
N GLU A 35 -5.36 -16.68 7.97
CA GLU A 35 -5.13 -15.45 7.20
C GLU A 35 -4.09 -15.68 6.11
N GLN A 36 -2.99 -16.38 6.40
CA GLN A 36 -1.98 -16.77 5.41
C GLN A 36 -2.60 -17.58 4.25
N SER A 37 -3.42 -18.58 4.59
CA SER A 37 -4.12 -19.41 3.60
C SER A 37 -5.12 -18.62 2.76
N LYS A 38 -5.83 -17.66 3.37
CA LYS A 38 -6.76 -16.78 2.67
C LYS A 38 -6.02 -15.78 1.77
N LEU A 39 -4.91 -15.22 2.24
CA LEU A 39 -4.08 -14.28 1.50
C LEU A 39 -3.45 -14.95 0.27
N ILE A 40 -2.95 -16.19 0.40
CA ILE A 40 -2.45 -16.97 -0.74
C ILE A 40 -3.54 -17.15 -1.80
N GLN A 41 -4.75 -17.57 -1.42
CA GLN A 41 -5.86 -17.75 -2.37
C GLN A 41 -6.22 -16.43 -3.08
N LEU A 42 -6.15 -15.31 -2.37
CA LEU A 42 -6.39 -13.99 -2.94
C LEU A 42 -5.27 -13.59 -3.93
N ALA A 43 -4.01 -13.84 -3.55
CA ALA A 43 -2.84 -13.57 -4.38
C ALA A 43 -2.79 -14.45 -5.64
N GLU A 44 -3.22 -15.70 -5.57
CA GLU A 44 -3.40 -16.58 -6.73
C GLU A 44 -4.40 -15.99 -7.73
N ARG A 45 -5.55 -15.53 -7.24
CA ARG A 45 -6.56 -14.86 -8.08
C ARG A 45 -6.03 -13.56 -8.65
N PHE A 46 -5.26 -12.79 -7.87
CA PHE A 46 -4.60 -11.57 -8.34
C PHE A 46 -3.68 -11.86 -9.53
N LEU A 47 -2.80 -12.86 -9.45
CA LEU A 47 -1.91 -13.23 -10.54
C LEU A 47 -2.62 -13.81 -11.78
N GLN A 48 -3.85 -14.33 -11.61
CA GLN A 48 -4.69 -14.76 -12.73
C GLN A 48 -5.37 -13.58 -13.44
N GLN A 49 -5.70 -12.51 -12.71
CA GLN A 49 -6.50 -11.39 -13.20
C GLN A 49 -5.66 -10.17 -13.61
N LYS A 50 -4.46 -10.01 -13.02
CA LYS A 50 -3.61 -8.85 -13.20
C LYS A 50 -2.25 -9.25 -13.78
N ARG A 51 -1.63 -8.32 -14.51
CA ARG A 51 -0.32 -8.53 -15.13
C ARG A 51 0.74 -7.74 -14.39
N LEU A 52 1.76 -8.44 -13.90
CA LEU A 52 3.01 -7.82 -13.45
C LEU A 52 3.93 -7.68 -14.66
N VAL A 53 4.26 -6.45 -15.03
CA VAL A 53 5.02 -6.11 -16.25
C VAL A 53 6.37 -5.52 -15.83
N PRO A 54 7.44 -6.32 -15.85
CA PRO A 54 8.76 -5.81 -15.54
C PRO A 54 9.29 -4.98 -16.72
N LEU A 55 9.96 -3.87 -16.41
CA LEU A 55 10.47 -2.91 -17.38
C LEU A 55 11.99 -2.78 -17.30
N GLN A 56 12.59 -2.20 -18.35
CA GLN A 56 14.03 -1.90 -18.41
C GLN A 56 14.95 -3.11 -18.17
N GLY A 57 14.53 -4.30 -18.60
CA GLY A 57 15.32 -5.53 -18.44
C GLY A 57 15.32 -6.12 -17.03
N PHE A 58 14.49 -5.60 -16.13
CA PHE A 58 14.22 -6.24 -14.84
C PHE A 58 13.56 -7.62 -15.05
N GLU A 59 13.90 -8.59 -14.22
CA GLU A 59 13.38 -9.96 -14.30
C GLU A 59 12.56 -10.30 -13.05
N LEU A 60 11.32 -10.74 -13.26
CA LEU A 60 10.44 -11.26 -12.22
C LEU A 60 10.53 -12.79 -12.17
N ASP A 61 11.08 -13.31 -11.08
CA ASP A 61 11.05 -14.74 -10.77
C ASP A 61 9.76 -15.12 -10.00
N PRO A 62 9.45 -16.42 -9.82
CA PRO A 62 8.27 -16.86 -9.11
C PRO A 62 8.11 -16.28 -7.69
N LEU A 63 9.21 -16.15 -6.94
CA LEU A 63 9.17 -15.63 -5.57
C LEU A 63 8.81 -14.14 -5.55
N LYS A 64 9.40 -13.33 -6.44
CA LYS A 64 9.06 -11.91 -6.59
C LYS A 64 7.60 -11.73 -6.97
N ASN A 65 7.09 -12.51 -7.92
CA ASN A 65 5.68 -12.47 -8.31
C ASN A 65 4.75 -12.77 -7.12
N SER A 66 5.05 -13.82 -6.35
CA SER A 66 4.27 -14.20 -5.18
C SER A 66 4.26 -13.12 -4.10
N ARG A 67 5.42 -12.56 -3.74
CA ARG A 67 5.50 -11.50 -2.71
C ARG A 67 4.74 -10.24 -3.10
N ILE A 68 4.90 -9.78 -4.34
CA ILE A 68 4.16 -8.63 -4.86
C ILE A 68 2.65 -8.88 -4.77
N ALA A 69 2.18 -10.06 -5.20
CA ALA A 69 0.76 -10.40 -5.15
C ALA A 69 0.21 -10.47 -3.71
N LEU A 70 0.98 -11.01 -2.76
CA LEU A 70 0.60 -11.03 -1.34
C LEU A 70 0.47 -9.61 -0.78
N LEU A 71 1.41 -8.71 -1.07
CA LEU A 71 1.36 -7.32 -0.60
C LEU A 71 0.17 -6.55 -1.19
N PHE A 72 -0.15 -6.74 -2.48
CA PHE A 72 -1.35 -6.14 -3.08
C PHE A 72 -2.65 -6.62 -2.41
N CYS A 73 -2.67 -7.88 -1.99
CA CYS A 73 -3.85 -8.51 -1.42
C CYS A 73 -4.02 -8.24 0.08
N LEU A 74 -2.98 -7.82 0.80
CA LEU A 74 -3.03 -7.62 2.24
C LEU A 74 -4.05 -6.55 2.67
N PRO A 75 -4.11 -5.34 2.05
CA PRO A 75 -5.11 -4.34 2.42
C PRO A 75 -6.54 -4.78 2.13
N VAL A 76 -6.73 -5.65 1.14
CA VAL A 76 -8.05 -6.11 0.69
C VAL A 76 -8.39 -7.52 1.19
N LEU A 77 -7.64 -8.07 2.14
CA LEU A 77 -7.81 -9.43 2.65
C LEU A 77 -9.24 -9.69 3.14
N GLU A 78 -9.81 -8.74 3.88
CA GLU A 78 -11.17 -8.81 4.42
C GLU A 78 -12.20 -8.04 3.56
N LEU A 79 -11.74 -7.33 2.53
CA LEU A 79 -12.60 -6.54 1.65
C LEU A 79 -13.02 -7.30 0.40
N GLY A 80 -12.13 -8.12 -0.16
CA GLY A 80 -12.31 -8.84 -1.42
C GLY A 80 -11.46 -8.27 -2.56
N ILE A 81 -11.10 -9.13 -3.52
CA ILE A 81 -10.21 -8.78 -4.64
C ILE A 81 -10.80 -7.71 -5.58
N GLU A 82 -12.12 -7.61 -5.66
CA GLU A 82 -12.84 -6.63 -6.47
C GLU A 82 -12.50 -5.18 -6.08
N TRP A 83 -12.00 -4.96 -4.87
CA TRP A 83 -11.47 -3.67 -4.43
C TRP A 83 -10.25 -3.22 -5.21
N LEU A 84 -9.61 -4.13 -5.95
CA LEU A 84 -8.49 -3.85 -6.83
C LEU A 84 -8.91 -3.73 -8.30
N ASP A 85 -10.20 -3.73 -8.66
CA ASP A 85 -10.65 -3.69 -10.07
C ASP A 85 -10.29 -2.39 -10.82
N GLY A 86 -9.85 -1.35 -10.10
CA GLY A 86 -9.42 -0.08 -10.66
C GLY A 86 -8.10 -0.11 -11.47
N PHE A 87 -7.49 -1.28 -11.65
CA PHE A 87 -6.30 -1.46 -12.51
C PHE A 87 -6.15 -2.92 -12.98
N HIS A 88 -5.45 -3.09 -14.11
CA HIS A 88 -5.21 -4.40 -14.73
C HIS A 88 -3.72 -4.76 -14.80
N GLU A 89 -2.85 -3.78 -14.68
CA GLU A 89 -1.41 -3.89 -14.91
C GLU A 89 -0.65 -3.20 -13.79
N VAL A 90 0.49 -3.80 -13.43
CA VAL A 90 1.48 -3.22 -12.53
C VAL A 90 2.80 -3.15 -13.28
N LEU A 91 3.27 -1.93 -13.53
CA LEU A 91 4.54 -1.67 -14.19
C LEU A 91 5.64 -1.62 -13.14
N ILE A 92 6.69 -2.42 -13.30
CA ILE A 92 7.77 -2.54 -12.29
C ILE A 92 9.10 -2.16 -12.92
N TYR A 93 9.64 -1.03 -12.49
CA TYR A 93 10.97 -0.55 -12.85
C TYR A 93 12.04 -1.14 -11.90
N PRO A 94 13.31 -1.21 -12.31
CA PRO A 94 14.37 -1.70 -11.42
C PRO A 94 14.69 -0.75 -10.25
N ALA A 95 14.55 0.56 -10.46
CA ALA A 95 14.90 1.60 -9.47
C ALA A 95 13.94 2.80 -9.58
N PRO A 96 13.85 3.66 -8.56
CA PRO A 96 13.08 4.89 -8.64
C PRO A 96 13.58 5.75 -9.79
N PHE A 97 12.66 6.39 -10.51
CA PHE A 97 13.00 7.40 -11.50
C PHE A 97 12.18 8.66 -11.21
N ILE A 98 12.84 9.81 -11.31
CA ILE A 98 12.16 11.09 -11.29
C ILE A 98 11.75 11.36 -12.73
N VAL A 99 10.46 11.44 -12.99
CA VAL A 99 9.97 12.05 -14.22
C VAL A 99 10.02 13.55 -13.98
N ASP A 100 10.94 14.24 -14.65
CA ASP A 100 10.86 15.68 -14.79
C ASP A 100 9.68 15.98 -15.73
N ASP A 101 8.46 15.99 -15.18
CA ASP A 101 7.28 16.48 -15.90
C ASP A 101 7.30 18.01 -15.76
N GLU A 102 8.05 18.67 -16.65
CA GLU A 102 7.98 20.12 -16.80
C GLU A 102 6.58 20.48 -17.36
N TRP A 103 5.73 21.07 -16.52
CA TRP A 103 4.54 21.77 -16.99
C TRP A 103 4.76 23.28 -16.83
N GLU A 104 4.65 24.01 -17.94
CA GLU A 104 4.70 25.47 -17.99
C GLU A 104 3.26 25.98 -17.84
N ASP A 105 2.97 26.73 -16.77
CA ASP A 105 1.66 27.36 -16.62
C ASP A 105 1.44 28.50 -17.65
N ASP A 106 0.21 29.02 -17.74
CA ASP A 106 -0.13 30.11 -18.67
C ASP A 106 0.65 31.43 -18.42
N ILE A 107 1.53 31.47 -17.41
CA ILE A 107 2.41 32.61 -17.07
C ILE A 107 3.91 32.26 -17.08
N GLY A 108 4.31 31.07 -17.55
CA GLY A 108 5.71 30.71 -17.77
C GLY A 108 6.48 30.27 -16.52
N LEU A 109 5.79 29.85 -15.46
CA LEU A 109 6.39 29.34 -14.22
C LEU A 109 6.49 27.82 -14.25
N VAL A 110 7.72 27.31 -14.27
CA VAL A 110 8.03 25.88 -14.18
C VAL A 110 7.89 25.43 -12.72
N HIS A 111 6.98 24.49 -12.45
CA HIS A 111 6.85 23.83 -11.15
C HIS A 111 7.45 22.42 -11.19
N ASN A 112 8.41 22.14 -10.30
CA ASN A 112 8.95 20.80 -10.07
C ASN A 112 8.16 20.13 -8.95
N GLN A 113 7.13 19.35 -9.30
CA GLN A 113 6.40 18.54 -8.34
C GLN A 113 6.29 17.11 -8.89
N ARG A 114 6.44 16.10 -8.02
CA ARG A 114 5.94 14.75 -8.30
C ARG A 114 4.43 14.87 -8.47
N MET A 115 3.99 15.02 -9.71
CA MET A 115 2.60 15.32 -10.00
C MET A 115 1.79 14.03 -9.96
N VAL A 116 0.97 13.87 -8.93
CA VAL A 116 -0.32 13.21 -9.05
C VAL A 116 -1.14 14.06 -10.01
N GLN A 117 -1.28 13.61 -11.25
CA GLN A 117 -2.00 14.32 -12.32
C GLN A 117 -3.44 14.63 -11.90
N SER A 118 -3.63 15.87 -11.46
CA SER A 118 -4.93 16.46 -11.18
C SER A 118 -5.56 16.92 -12.50
N GLY A 119 -6.47 16.10 -13.03
CA GLY A 119 -7.39 16.50 -14.10
C GLY A 119 -7.09 15.84 -15.44
N GLN A 120 -8.06 15.03 -15.90
CA GLN A 120 -8.11 14.32 -17.19
C GLN A 120 -7.45 12.92 -17.19
N SER A 121 -8.19 11.96 -16.63
CA SER A 121 -8.46 10.65 -17.27
C SER A 121 -7.34 9.60 -17.35
N TRP A 122 -7.00 8.97 -16.21
CA TRP A 122 -6.62 7.55 -16.16
C TRP A 122 -7.12 6.86 -14.87
N GLN A 123 -8.43 6.88 -14.61
CA GLN A 123 -9.03 6.16 -13.47
C GLN A 123 -8.74 4.65 -13.46
N GLN A 124 -8.38 4.08 -14.62
CA GLN A 124 -7.95 2.69 -14.77
C GLN A 124 -6.47 2.55 -15.18
N GLY A 125 -5.66 3.58 -14.95
CA GLY A 125 -4.22 3.56 -15.23
C GLY A 125 -3.51 2.46 -14.44
N PRO A 126 -2.40 1.91 -14.98
CA PRO A 126 -1.61 0.91 -14.30
C PRO A 126 -1.06 1.47 -12.99
N ILE A 127 -0.75 0.59 -12.04
CA ILE A 127 0.07 0.96 -10.88
C ILE A 127 1.53 0.93 -11.32
N ILE A 128 2.31 1.93 -10.91
CA ILE A 128 3.72 2.04 -11.28
C ILE A 128 4.55 1.89 -10.00
N LEU A 129 5.46 0.93 -10.00
CA LEU A 129 6.33 0.63 -8.87
C LEU A 129 7.78 0.57 -9.33
N ASN A 130 8.70 0.58 -8.37
CA ASN A 130 10.06 0.17 -8.60
C ASN A 130 10.49 -0.92 -7.62
N TRP A 131 11.43 -1.76 -8.05
CA TRP A 131 11.82 -2.95 -7.30
C TRP A 131 12.57 -2.63 -6.01
N LEU A 132 13.36 -1.56 -5.97
CA LEU A 132 14.11 -1.17 -4.78
C LEU A 132 13.15 -0.89 -3.61
N ASP A 133 12.13 -0.07 -3.86
CA ASP A 133 11.13 0.27 -2.85
C ASP A 133 10.20 -0.92 -2.53
N ILE A 134 9.93 -1.82 -3.50
CA ILE A 134 9.23 -3.08 -3.22
C ILE A 134 10.02 -3.95 -2.23
N GLN A 135 11.36 -3.97 -2.33
CA GLN A 135 12.17 -4.74 -1.39
C GLN A 135 12.06 -4.19 0.03
N ASP A 136 12.10 -2.87 0.19
CA ASP A 136 11.94 -2.21 1.48
C ASP A 136 10.52 -2.44 2.05
N SER A 137 9.52 -2.59 1.17
CA SER A 137 8.14 -2.93 1.53
C SER A 137 7.95 -4.34 2.09
N PHE A 138 8.98 -5.20 2.08
CA PHE A 138 8.93 -6.50 2.75
C PHE A 138 9.14 -6.41 4.26
N ASP A 139 9.79 -5.34 4.72
CA ASP A 139 10.09 -5.09 6.12
C ASP A 139 8.88 -4.52 6.87
N ALA A 140 8.93 -4.60 8.20
CA ALA A 140 7.96 -3.97 9.10
C ALA A 140 8.53 -2.63 9.60
N SER A 141 8.72 -1.69 8.66
CA SER A 141 9.49 -0.45 8.89
C SER A 141 8.64 0.82 8.99
N GLY A 142 7.35 0.75 8.65
CA GLY A 142 6.48 1.92 8.45
C GLY A 142 6.28 2.29 6.97
N PHE A 143 7.22 1.87 6.09
CA PHE A 143 7.15 2.10 4.65
C PHE A 143 6.62 0.86 3.90
N ASN A 144 5.69 1.06 2.98
CA ASN A 144 5.21 0.04 2.06
C ASN A 144 4.59 0.64 0.79
N LEU A 145 5.39 0.76 -0.27
CA LEU A 145 4.98 1.35 -1.55
C LEU A 145 3.75 0.65 -2.17
N ILE A 146 3.63 -0.67 -2.05
CA ILE A 146 2.49 -1.39 -2.64
C ILE A 146 1.19 -1.04 -1.90
N ILE A 147 1.23 -0.98 -0.57
CA ILE A 147 0.08 -0.60 0.24
C ILE A 147 -0.31 0.85 0.00
N HIS A 148 0.67 1.74 -0.16
CA HIS A 148 0.47 3.14 -0.53
C HIS A 148 -0.33 3.28 -1.84
N GLU A 149 0.13 2.64 -2.91
CA GLU A 149 -0.56 2.65 -4.21
C GLU A 149 -1.94 1.99 -4.15
N VAL A 150 -2.10 0.93 -3.36
CA VAL A 150 -3.41 0.31 -3.11
C VAL A 150 -4.34 1.30 -2.40
N ALA A 151 -3.87 2.04 -1.40
CA ALA A 151 -4.67 3.02 -0.68
C ALA A 151 -5.22 4.11 -1.63
N HIS A 152 -4.40 4.62 -2.56
CA HIS A 152 -4.91 5.55 -3.59
C HIS A 152 -5.99 4.93 -4.48
N LYS A 153 -5.87 3.65 -4.85
CA LYS A 153 -6.93 2.94 -5.58
C LYS A 153 -8.21 2.75 -4.75
N LEU A 154 -8.09 2.57 -3.44
CA LEU A 154 -9.23 2.46 -2.53
C LEU A 154 -9.94 3.82 -2.34
N ASP A 155 -9.18 4.91 -2.22
CA ASP A 155 -9.69 6.29 -2.12
C ASP A 155 -10.48 6.69 -3.38
N THR A 156 -9.86 6.50 -4.55
CA THR A 156 -10.48 6.83 -5.85
C THR A 156 -11.57 5.86 -6.29
N ARG A 157 -11.89 4.82 -5.52
CA ARG A 157 -12.95 3.86 -5.89
C ARG A 157 -14.35 4.48 -5.85
N ASN A 158 -14.58 5.47 -5.00
CA ASN A 158 -15.89 6.12 -4.82
C ASN A 158 -16.09 7.37 -5.69
N GLY A 159 -15.09 7.80 -6.46
CA GLY A 159 -15.21 8.99 -7.27
C GLY A 159 -13.92 9.42 -7.96
N ASP A 160 -14.03 10.50 -8.74
CA ASP A 160 -12.99 10.89 -9.68
C ASP A 160 -11.74 11.52 -9.03
N ARG A 161 -11.79 11.84 -7.74
CA ARG A 161 -10.73 12.59 -7.03
C ARG A 161 -10.33 11.86 -5.76
N ALA A 162 -9.03 11.74 -5.56
CA ALA A 162 -8.46 11.30 -4.30
C ALA A 162 -8.72 12.37 -3.24
N SER A 163 -9.25 11.96 -2.08
CA SER A 163 -9.68 12.85 -0.99
C SER A 163 -9.20 12.38 0.38
N GLY A 164 -8.51 11.24 0.43
CA GLY A 164 -8.17 10.54 1.67
C GLY A 164 -9.36 9.82 2.31
N VAL A 165 -10.49 9.71 1.62
CA VAL A 165 -11.72 9.11 2.14
C VAL A 165 -12.11 7.94 1.23
N PRO A 166 -11.83 6.69 1.62
CA PRO A 166 -12.23 5.53 0.83
C PRO A 166 -13.76 5.33 0.84
N LEU A 167 -14.24 4.33 0.10
CA LEU A 167 -15.67 4.01 0.02
C LEU A 167 -16.23 3.59 1.40
N ILE A 168 -16.82 4.55 2.12
CA ILE A 168 -17.46 4.39 3.43
C ILE A 168 -18.90 4.92 3.42
N PRO A 169 -19.74 4.59 4.42
CA PRO A 169 -21.09 5.14 4.52
C PRO A 169 -21.09 6.67 4.60
N LEU A 170 -21.96 7.35 3.85
CA LEU A 170 -22.01 8.83 3.77
C LEU A 170 -22.10 9.54 5.14
N ARG A 171 -22.74 8.91 6.13
CA ARG A 171 -22.85 9.46 7.49
C ARG A 171 -21.52 9.52 8.25
N GLU A 172 -20.53 8.74 7.83
CA GLU A 172 -19.22 8.62 8.47
C GLU A 172 -18.17 9.55 7.85
N VAL A 173 -18.41 10.03 6.62
CA VAL A 173 -17.48 10.89 5.85
C VAL A 173 -17.04 12.12 6.65
N ALA A 174 -17.97 12.89 7.21
CA ALA A 174 -17.61 14.09 7.97
C ALA A 174 -16.75 13.79 9.21
N GLY A 175 -16.98 12.64 9.86
CA GLY A 175 -16.16 12.22 10.99
C GLY A 175 -14.78 11.72 10.56
N TRP A 176 -14.71 11.03 9.42
CA TRP A 176 -13.45 10.60 8.83
C TRP A 176 -12.58 11.79 8.42
N GLU A 177 -13.12 12.74 7.65
CA GLU A 177 -12.42 13.94 7.22
C GLU A 177 -11.94 14.76 8.43
N HIS A 178 -12.75 14.87 9.48
CA HIS A 178 -12.34 15.56 10.70
C HIS A 178 -11.13 14.91 11.37
N ASP A 179 -11.18 13.59 11.59
CA ASP A 179 -10.11 12.86 12.26
C ASP A 179 -8.83 12.77 11.41
N LEU A 180 -8.98 12.72 10.07
CA LEU A 180 -7.86 12.75 9.12
C LEU A 180 -7.15 14.10 9.12
N HIS A 181 -7.88 15.21 8.99
CA HIS A 181 -7.28 16.55 9.04
C HIS A 181 -6.63 16.84 10.41
N ALA A 182 -7.25 16.39 11.51
CA ALA A 182 -6.65 16.51 12.84
C ALA A 182 -5.33 15.72 12.95
N ALA A 183 -5.23 14.55 12.31
CA ALA A 183 -3.98 13.80 12.23
C ALA A 183 -2.93 14.55 11.40
N MET A 184 -3.30 15.12 10.25
CA MET A 184 -2.41 15.93 9.41
C MET A 184 -1.84 17.13 10.17
N GLU A 185 -2.70 17.90 10.85
CA GLU A 185 -2.28 19.04 11.69
C GLU A 185 -1.30 18.59 12.79
N ASN A 186 -1.59 17.46 13.46
CA ASN A 186 -0.70 16.91 14.48
C ASN A 186 0.66 16.43 13.94
N ILE A 187 0.68 15.89 12.72
CA ILE A 187 1.92 15.50 12.04
C ILE A 187 2.73 16.76 11.69
N GLN A 188 2.08 17.79 11.15
CA GLN A 188 2.73 19.08 10.85
C GLN A 188 3.30 19.75 12.11
N ASP A 189 2.56 19.77 13.21
CA ASP A 189 3.04 20.32 14.49
C ASP A 189 4.29 19.61 15.00
N GLU A 190 4.40 18.28 14.81
CA GLU A 190 5.61 17.53 15.16
C GLU A 190 6.77 17.89 14.23
N ILE A 191 6.55 17.94 12.91
CA ILE A 191 7.57 18.34 11.93
C ILE A 191 8.13 19.73 12.28
N ASP A 192 7.26 20.69 12.61
CA ASP A 192 7.66 22.05 12.96
C ASP A 192 8.50 22.09 14.26
N LEU A 193 8.28 21.12 15.17
CA LEU A 193 8.97 21.04 16.45
C LEU A 193 10.32 20.31 16.37
N VAL A 194 10.40 19.18 15.67
CA VAL A 194 11.58 18.29 15.68
C VAL A 194 12.29 18.19 14.33
N GLY A 195 11.69 18.71 13.26
CA GLY A 195 12.16 18.59 11.88
C GLY A 195 11.73 17.28 11.21
N GLU A 196 11.63 17.28 9.89
CA GLU A 196 11.13 16.15 9.09
C GLU A 196 11.86 14.83 9.38
N SER A 197 13.20 14.86 9.47
CA SER A 197 14.00 13.63 9.66
C SER A 197 13.84 12.99 11.05
N ALA A 198 13.25 13.69 12.02
CA ALA A 198 13.05 13.20 13.37
C ALA A 198 11.56 12.99 13.72
N ALA A 199 10.65 13.30 12.80
CA ALA A 199 9.22 13.06 12.97
C ALA A 199 8.93 11.55 13.03
N SER A 200 7.92 11.16 13.82
CA SER A 200 7.61 9.74 14.01
C SER A 200 6.71 9.14 12.92
N ILE A 201 6.01 9.98 12.15
CA ILE A 201 5.33 9.62 10.91
C ILE A 201 6.03 10.37 9.76
N ASP A 202 6.13 9.74 8.60
CA ASP A 202 6.68 10.37 7.41
C ASP A 202 6.01 11.73 7.13
N ALA A 203 6.84 12.76 6.97
CA ALA A 203 6.41 14.13 6.73
C ALA A 203 5.48 14.27 5.51
N TYR A 204 5.60 13.35 4.55
CA TYR A 204 4.77 13.34 3.36
C TYR A 204 3.27 13.21 3.67
N ALA A 205 2.91 12.58 4.80
CA ALA A 205 1.52 12.48 5.26
C ALA A 205 0.86 13.84 5.58
N ALA A 206 1.62 14.90 5.81
CA ALA A 206 1.08 16.25 6.04
C ALA A 206 0.79 17.02 4.74
N THR A 207 1.19 16.49 3.58
CA THR A 207 1.12 17.19 2.28
C THR A 207 -0.33 17.43 1.83
N ASP A 208 -1.13 16.38 1.78
CA ASP A 208 -2.55 16.44 1.45
C ASP A 208 -3.32 15.22 2.02
N PRO A 209 -4.65 15.25 2.07
CA PRO A 209 -5.44 14.19 2.69
C PRO A 209 -5.31 12.82 2.02
N ALA A 210 -5.14 12.76 0.69
CA ALA A 210 -4.99 11.50 -0.02
C ALA A 210 -3.66 10.83 0.35
N GLU A 211 -2.59 11.62 0.44
CA GLU A 211 -1.28 11.16 0.90
C GLU A 211 -1.30 10.78 2.38
N CYS A 212 -2.02 11.55 3.21
CA CYS A 212 -2.20 11.20 4.62
C CYS A 212 -2.86 9.81 4.77
N PHE A 213 -3.91 9.54 3.99
CA PHE A 213 -4.55 8.23 4.00
C PHE A 213 -3.61 7.13 3.51
N ALA A 214 -2.86 7.36 2.43
CA ALA A 214 -1.93 6.38 1.89
C ALA A 214 -0.79 6.05 2.85
N VAL A 215 -0.09 7.07 3.37
CA VAL A 215 0.99 6.89 4.35
C VAL A 215 0.47 6.23 5.62
N LEU A 216 -0.63 6.71 6.21
CA LEU A 216 -1.18 6.06 7.41
C LEU A 216 -1.64 4.62 7.15
N SER A 217 -1.98 4.26 5.90
CA SER A 217 -2.25 2.87 5.52
C SER A 217 -0.98 2.02 5.51
N GLU A 218 0.17 2.58 5.09
CA GLU A 218 1.47 1.91 5.22
C GLU A 218 1.77 1.61 6.69
N TYR A 219 1.65 2.61 7.57
CA TYR A 219 1.85 2.45 9.01
C TYR A 219 0.85 1.47 9.62
N PHE A 220 -0.41 1.49 9.16
CA PHE A 220 -1.44 0.57 9.65
C PHE A 220 -1.02 -0.90 9.50
N PHE A 221 -0.40 -1.26 8.38
CA PHE A 221 0.01 -2.63 8.11
C PHE A 221 1.46 -2.96 8.49
N SER A 222 2.37 -1.99 8.48
CA SER A 222 3.81 -2.24 8.65
C SER A 222 4.40 -1.77 9.98
N ALA A 223 3.79 -0.80 10.66
CA ALA A 223 4.22 -0.29 11.97
C ALA A 223 3.02 0.20 12.82
N PRO A 224 2.04 -0.67 13.13
CA PRO A 224 0.79 -0.28 13.78
C PRO A 224 0.99 0.32 15.18
N GLU A 225 2.08 0.00 15.85
CA GLU A 225 2.48 0.53 17.15
C GLU A 225 2.82 2.04 17.12
N LEU A 226 3.14 2.61 15.95
CA LEU A 226 3.35 4.05 15.78
C LEU A 226 2.03 4.79 15.48
N PHE A 227 1.10 4.14 14.78
CA PHE A 227 -0.18 4.75 14.40
C PHE A 227 -1.22 4.68 15.52
N ALA A 228 -1.52 3.47 16.01
CA ALA A 228 -2.64 3.24 16.92
C ALA A 228 -2.64 4.08 18.21
N PRO A 229 -1.52 4.21 18.96
CA PRO A 229 -1.52 5.03 20.17
C PRO A 229 -1.53 6.54 19.88
N ARG A 230 -1.02 6.97 18.72
CA ARG A 230 -0.94 8.38 18.35
C ARG A 230 -2.27 8.94 17.87
N PHE A 231 -2.99 8.18 17.05
CA PHE A 231 -4.26 8.60 16.44
C PHE A 231 -5.38 7.59 16.73
N PRO A 232 -5.80 7.39 17.99
CA PRO A 232 -6.70 6.30 18.36
C PRO A 232 -8.08 6.38 17.71
N ALA A 233 -8.62 7.59 17.48
CA ALA A 233 -9.92 7.76 16.81
C ALA A 233 -9.83 7.35 15.33
N LEU A 234 -8.81 7.82 14.62
CA LEU A 234 -8.58 7.51 13.20
C LEU A 234 -8.20 6.03 13.01
N TRP A 235 -7.38 5.47 13.90
CA TRP A 235 -7.06 4.04 13.93
C TRP A 235 -8.32 3.17 13.95
N GLN A 236 -9.29 3.50 14.81
CA GLN A 236 -10.55 2.74 14.87
C GLN A 236 -11.34 2.81 13.55
N ARG A 237 -11.28 3.92 12.82
CA ARG A 237 -11.89 4.02 11.49
C ARG A 237 -11.16 3.17 10.47
N PHE A 238 -9.83 3.12 10.52
CA PHE A 238 -9.03 2.23 9.67
C PHE A 238 -9.33 0.77 9.96
N CYS A 239 -9.44 0.36 11.23
CA CYS A 239 -9.85 -1.00 11.58
C CYS A 239 -11.25 -1.34 11.04
N GLN A 240 -12.21 -0.41 11.16
CA GLN A 240 -13.57 -0.60 10.64
C GLN A 240 -13.60 -0.67 9.11
N PHE A 241 -12.83 0.18 8.44
CA PHE A 241 -12.75 0.21 6.99
C PHE A 241 -12.06 -1.05 6.45
N TYR A 242 -10.81 -1.32 6.86
CA TYR A 242 -10.03 -2.47 6.41
C TYR A 242 -10.53 -3.81 6.96
N GLN A 243 -11.40 -3.80 7.98
CA GLN A 243 -11.90 -4.97 8.70
C GLN A 243 -10.78 -5.85 9.28
N GLN A 244 -9.65 -5.22 9.63
CA GLN A 244 -8.46 -5.85 10.19
C GLN A 244 -8.00 -5.08 11.43
N ASP A 245 -7.30 -5.74 12.35
CA ASP A 245 -6.62 -5.08 13.48
C ASP A 245 -5.17 -5.60 13.59
N PRO A 246 -4.22 -4.98 12.84
CA PRO A 246 -2.82 -5.42 12.83
C PRO A 246 -2.12 -5.32 14.18
N LEU A 247 -2.53 -4.37 15.05
CA LEU A 247 -1.95 -4.26 16.39
C LEU A 247 -2.41 -5.41 17.31
N GLN A 248 -3.70 -5.77 17.24
CA GLN A 248 -4.21 -6.94 17.95
C GLN A 248 -3.52 -8.22 17.47
N ARG A 249 -3.31 -8.35 16.16
CA ARG A 249 -2.59 -9.48 15.56
C ARG A 249 -1.14 -9.57 16.07
N LEU A 250 -0.42 -8.45 16.12
CA LEU A 250 0.94 -8.38 16.68
C LEU A 250 0.99 -8.89 18.14
N ARG A 251 0.08 -8.42 19.00
CA ARG A 251 0.01 -8.85 20.40
C ARG A 251 -0.25 -10.34 20.56
N GLN A 252 -1.16 -10.90 19.75
CA GLN A 252 -1.45 -12.35 19.77
C GLN A 252 -0.25 -13.19 19.36
N SER A 253 0.53 -12.71 18.37
CA SER A 253 1.77 -13.35 17.92
C SER A 253 2.84 -13.35 19.04
N GLU A 254 3.02 -12.21 19.73
CA GLU A 254 3.96 -12.08 20.86
C GLU A 254 3.57 -12.98 22.04
N ASP A 255 2.27 -13.03 22.39
CA ASP A 255 1.76 -13.90 23.45
C ASP A 255 1.96 -15.39 23.11
N ALA A 256 1.74 -15.79 21.86
CA ALA A 256 2.00 -17.16 21.40
C ALA A 256 3.50 -17.51 21.46
N ALA A 257 4.39 -16.58 21.10
CA ALA A 257 5.84 -16.77 21.20
C ALA A 257 6.30 -16.90 22.67
N SER A 258 5.76 -16.08 23.56
CA SER A 258 6.09 -16.11 25.00
C SER A 258 5.66 -17.41 25.69
N THR A 259 4.49 -17.96 25.33
CA THR A 259 3.97 -19.22 25.90
C THR A 259 4.72 -20.46 25.37
N SER A 260 5.24 -20.41 24.14
CA SER A 260 6.07 -21.48 23.55
C SER A 260 7.49 -21.57 24.11
N SER A 261 8.02 -20.46 24.68
CA SER A 261 9.39 -20.37 25.20
C SER A 261 9.56 -20.79 26.67
N HIS A 262 8.47 -21.13 27.35
CA HIS A 262 8.49 -21.76 28.68
C HIS A 262 8.06 -23.24 28.63
N PRO A 263 8.95 -24.17 28.21
CA PRO A 263 8.71 -25.58 28.45
C PRO A 263 8.81 -25.83 29.96
N PHE A 264 7.75 -26.41 30.53
CA PHE A 264 7.68 -26.85 31.92
C PHE A 264 8.97 -27.55 32.39
N HIS A 265 9.52 -27.08 33.52
CA HIS A 265 10.59 -27.75 34.27
C HIS A 265 10.09 -29.02 34.96
#